data_AF-A0A4R5AAH9-F1
#
_entry.id   AF-A0A4R5AAH9-F1
#
_cell.length_a   1.000
_cell.length_b   1.000
_cell.length_c   1.000
_cell.angle_alpha   90.00
_cell.angle_beta   90.00
_cell.angle_gamma   90.00
#
_symmetry.space_group_name_H-M   'P 1'
#
loop_
_entity.id
_entity.type
_entity.pdbx_description
1 polymer ?
#
loop_
_entity_poly.entity_id
_entity_poly.type
_entity_poly.pdbx_seq_one_letter_code
_entity_poly.pdbx_strand_id
1 'polypeptide(L)' 'MPRPGTHRYDIKRTRLRKELEDDGVAADHEADEEANRRLQSDPRMRPDEPSGRALGPKGERDAGDS' A
#
# COMPACT_ATOMS: atom_id res chain seq x y z
N MET A 1 -10.41 -4.17 0.59
CA MET A 1 -9.24 -4.46 1.46
C MET A 1 -8.81 -3.19 2.19
N PRO A 2 -8.07 -3.26 3.31
CA PRO A 2 -7.68 -2.05 4.04
C PRO A 2 -6.61 -1.26 3.28
N ARG A 3 -6.73 0.07 3.28
CA ARG A 3 -5.78 0.98 2.62
C ARG A 3 -4.67 1.39 3.61
N PRO A 4 -3.44 1.64 3.13
CA PRO A 4 -2.39 2.21 3.98
C PRO A 4 -2.90 3.43 4.76
N GLY A 5 -2.59 3.51 6.05
CA GLY A 5 -3.06 4.58 6.95
C GLY A 5 -4.48 4.40 7.51
N THR A 6 -5.14 3.26 7.27
CA THR A 6 -6.40 2.92 7.94
C THR A 6 -6.17 2.01 9.15
N HIS A 7 -7.00 2.13 10.19
CA HIS A 7 -6.90 1.28 11.37
C HIS A 7 -6.94 -0.23 11.04
N ARG A 8 -7.73 -0.63 10.03
CA ARG A 8 -7.78 -2.02 9.56
C ARG A 8 -6.49 -2.47 8.87
N TYR A 9 -5.74 -1.54 8.27
CA TYR A 9 -4.43 -1.82 7.67
C TYR A 9 -3.41 -2.07 8.76
N ASP A 10 -3.38 -1.24 9.79
CA ASP A 10 -2.46 -1.39 10.91
C ASP A 10 -2.70 -2.70 11.67
N ILE A 11 -3.96 -3.09 11.89
CA ILE A 11 -4.29 -4.41 12.47
C ILE A 11 -3.72 -5.56 11.63
N LYS A 12 -3.88 -5.49 10.30
CA LYS A 12 -3.35 -6.53 9.41
C LYS A 12 -1.82 -6.53 9.39
N ARG A 13 -1.19 -5.36 9.37
CA ARG A 13 0.28 -5.24 9.40
C ARG A 13 0.84 -5.85 10.67
N THR A 14 0.26 -5.54 11.83
CA THR A 14 0.68 -6.11 13.11
C THR A 14 0.50 -7.62 13.18
N ARG A 15 -0.59 -8.17 12.63
CA ARG A 15 -0.79 -9.63 12.59
C ARG A 15 0.24 -10.32 11.70
N LEU A 16 0.46 -9.79 10.50
CA LEU A 16 1.42 -10.35 9.57
C LEU A 16 2.86 -10.24 10.10
N ARG A 17 3.19 -9.14 10.78
CA ARG A 17 4.46 -8.99 11.48
C ARG A 17 4.67 -10.10 12.51
N LYS A 18 3.67 -10.35 13.38
CA LYS A 18 3.76 -11.43 14.38
C LYS A 18 3.94 -12.80 13.73
N GLU A 19 3.21 -13.06 12.65
CA GLU A 19 3.32 -14.32 11.90
C GLU A 19 4.74 -14.51 11.33
N LEU A 20 5.36 -13.44 10.80
CA LEU A 20 6.75 -13.47 10.32
C LEU A 20 7.77 -13.70 11.44
N GLU A 21 7.54 -13.12 12.62
CA GLU A 21 8.36 -13.32 13.81
C GLU A 21 8.21 -14.76 14.35
N ASP A 22 6.98 -15.27 14.43
CA ASP A 22 6.67 -16.62 14.91
C ASP A 22 7.22 -17.71 13.97
N ASP A 23 7.17 -17.49 12.66
CA ASP A 23 7.73 -18.39 11.64
C ASP A 23 9.26 -18.30 11.55
N GLY A 24 9.89 -17.35 12.25
CA GLY A 24 11.33 -17.08 12.16
C GLY A 24 11.78 -16.56 10.80
N VAL A 25 10.86 -16.01 10.00
CA VAL A 25 11.13 -15.47 8.66
C VAL A 25 11.83 -14.13 8.73
N ALA A 26 11.44 -13.27 9.68
CA ALA A 26 12.04 -11.96 9.92
C ALA A 26 11.81 -11.57 11.39
N ALA A 27 12.65 -10.68 11.93
CA ALA A 27 12.53 -10.20 13.31
C ALA A 27 12.49 -8.67 13.38
N ASP A 28 11.90 -8.15 14.46
CA ASP A 28 11.90 -6.73 14.82
C ASP A 28 11.48 -5.80 13.66
N HIS A 29 12.39 -4.95 13.21
CA HIS A 29 12.15 -3.95 12.17
C HIS A 29 11.96 -4.59 10.79
N GLU A 30 12.69 -5.67 10.52
CA GLU A 30 12.60 -6.39 9.25
C GLU A 30 11.21 -7.02 9.07
N ALA A 31 10.63 -7.54 10.17
CA ALA A 31 9.29 -8.11 10.14
C ALA A 31 8.20 -7.04 9.86
N ASP A 32 8.36 -5.81 10.37
CA ASP A 32 7.41 -4.72 10.06
C ASP A 32 7.53 -4.26 8.60
N GLU A 33 8.76 -4.11 8.08
CA GLU A 33 9.00 -3.77 6.68
C GLU A 33 8.44 -4.84 5.73
N GLU A 34 8.70 -6.11 6.03
CA GLU A 34 8.25 -7.24 5.22
C GLU A 34 6.72 -7.39 5.26
N ALA A 35 6.11 -7.22 6.43
CA ALA A 35 4.66 -7.18 6.55
C ALA A 35 4.06 -6.03 5.70
N ASN A 36 4.67 -4.86 5.73
CA ASN A 36 4.23 -3.71 4.94
C ASN A 36 4.40 -3.96 3.43
N ARG A 37 5.54 -4.53 3.01
CA ARG A 37 5.81 -4.93 1.61
C ARG A 37 4.78 -5.92 1.11
N ARG A 38 4.50 -6.99 1.86
CA ARG A 38 3.54 -8.03 1.47
C ARG A 38 2.12 -7.49 1.35
N LEU A 39 1.71 -6.61 2.26
CA LEU A 39 0.40 -5.96 2.18
C LEU A 39 0.32 -5.04 0.95
N GLN A 40 1.34 -4.22 0.67
CA GLN A 40 1.32 -3.34 -0.51
C GLN A 40 1.47 -4.09 -1.85
N SER A 41 2.12 -5.26 -1.82
CA SER A 41 2.31 -6.12 -2.99
C SER A 41 1.08 -6.96 -3.32
N ASP A 42 0.14 -7.15 -2.38
CA ASP A 42 -1.13 -7.82 -2.69
C ASP A 42 -1.87 -6.99 -3.75
N PRO A 43 -2.13 -7.52 -4.95
CA PRO A 43 -2.79 -6.79 -6.03
C PRO A 43 -4.20 -6.32 -5.65
N ARG A 44 -4.80 -6.87 -4.59
CA ARG A 44 -6.08 -6.43 -4.01
C ARG A 44 -5.93 -5.23 -3.04
N MET A 45 -4.69 -4.86 -2.70
CA MET A 45 -4.33 -3.68 -1.88
C MET A 45 -3.66 -2.58 -2.68
N ARG A 46 -3.21 -2.86 -3.91
CA ARG A 46 -2.93 -1.79 -4.87
C ARG A 46 -4.20 -0.94 -5.03
N PRO A 47 -4.09 0.40 -5.03
CA PRO A 47 -5.19 1.19 -5.55
C PRO A 47 -5.51 0.63 -6.94
N ASP A 48 -6.79 0.38 -7.22
CA ASP A 48 -7.26 -0.02 -8.55
C ASP A 48 -6.50 0.85 -9.54
N GLU A 49 -5.61 0.24 -10.35
CA GLU A 49 -5.02 0.97 -11.46
C GLU A 49 -6.21 1.59 -12.18
N PRO A 50 -6.17 2.89 -12.52
CA PRO A 50 -7.29 3.48 -13.22
C PRO A 50 -7.51 2.67 -14.49
N SER A 51 -8.50 1.79 -14.46
CA SER A 51 -9.04 1.13 -15.65
C SER A 51 -9.23 2.25 -16.67
N GLY A 52 -8.83 2.03 -17.92
CA GLY A 52 -8.47 3.03 -18.95
C GLY A 52 -9.47 4.15 -19.30
N ARG A 53 -10.46 4.43 -18.44
CA ARG A 53 -11.32 5.62 -18.39
C ARG A 53 -10.65 6.85 -17.75
N ALA A 54 -9.51 6.74 -17.03
CA ALA A 54 -8.80 7.92 -16.51
C ALA A 54 -7.80 8.56 -17.51
N LEU A 55 -7.88 8.19 -18.79
CA LEU A 55 -7.33 9.03 -19.87
C LEU A 55 -8.34 10.16 -20.16
N GLY A 56 -8.59 11.01 -19.18
CA GLY A 56 -9.08 12.35 -19.48
C GLY A 56 -8.03 13.07 -20.35
N PRO A 57 -8.43 14.00 -21.24
CA PRO A 57 -7.48 14.68 -22.10
C PRO A 57 -6.37 15.30 -21.26
N LYS A 58 -5.13 15.14 -21.74
CA LYS A 58 -3.89 15.65 -21.14
C LYS A 58 -3.99 17.19 -21.12
N GLY A 59 -4.58 17.75 -20.08
CA GLY A 59 -4.67 19.20 -19.89
C GLY A 59 -3.27 19.78 -19.80
N GLU A 60 -2.89 20.53 -20.81
CA GLU A 60 -1.69 21.36 -20.82
C GLU A 60 -1.70 22.28 -19.60
N ARG A 61 -0.57 22.29 -18.89
CA ARG A 61 -0.29 23.31 -17.88
C ARG A 61 -0.05 24.60 -18.65
N ASP A 62 -1.07 25.45 -18.77
CA ASP A 62 -0.83 26.86 -19.07
C ASP A 62 -0.56 27.60 -17.76
N ALA A 63 0.60 28.22 -17.74
CA ALA A 63 1.05 29.12 -16.71
C ALA A 63 0.46 30.51 -16.96
N GLY A 64 0.04 31.18 -15.89
CA GLY A 64 -0.08 32.64 -15.85
C GLY A 64 -1.51 33.16 -16.05
N ASP A 65 -2.07 33.72 -14.97
CA ASP A 65 -2.29 35.16 -14.86
C ASP A 65 -2.85 35.49 -13.47
N SER A 66 -2.11 36.28 -12.68
CA SER A 66 -2.54 37.30 -11.70
C SER A 66 -1.43 37.57 -10.69
#